data_AF-A0A947N5H6-F1
#
_entry.id   AF-A0A947N5H6-F1
#
_cell.length_a   1.000
_cell.length_b   1.000
_cell.length_c   1.000
_cell.angle_alpha   90.00
_cell.angle_beta   90.00
_cell.angle_gamma   90.00
#
_symmetry.space_group_name_H-M   'P 1'
#
loop_
_entity.id
_entity.type
_entity.pdbx_description
1 polymer ?
#
loop_
_entity_poly.entity_id
_entity_poly.type
_entity_poly.pdbx_seq_one_letter_code
_entity_poly.pdbx_strand_id
1 'polypeptide(L)'
;LAKSLSGESPHLGLIDIEVERNGFGSQLDSFAIEASIPKLSPTPIPLTFIRAPKILSVGEGVDVLLRMGDFIAAAESPGVLVTTFHPELTPSLAFHRYFARKCGLRPGGEETAIDPSWDKKSWMRLARITPMERRSAEPLAKALPQESDHETSEGI
;
A
#
# COMPACT_ATOMS: atom_id res chain seq x y z
N LEU A 1 7.95 10.51 6.15
CA LEU A 1 8.70 11.11 5.03
C LEU A 1 8.50 12.62 4.97
N ALA A 2 7.25 13.10 5.02
CA ALA A 2 6.90 14.51 4.93
C ALA A 2 7.43 15.37 6.09
N LYS A 3 7.80 16.62 5.77
CA LYS A 3 8.22 17.66 6.71
C LYS A 3 7.04 18.26 7.49
N SER A 4 5.81 18.15 6.97
CA SER A 4 4.59 18.62 7.63
C SER A 4 3.39 17.72 7.31
N LEU A 5 2.51 17.56 8.29
CA LEU A 5 1.24 16.85 8.20
C LEU A 5 0.15 17.74 8.77
N SER A 6 -1.04 17.72 8.16
CA SER A 6 -2.20 18.37 8.74
C SER A 6 -2.63 17.63 10.03
N GLY A 7 -2.38 18.23 11.20
CA GLY A 7 -2.89 17.77 12.50
C GLY A 7 -1.94 16.91 13.38
N GLU A 8 -0.73 16.55 12.94
CA GLU A 8 0.21 15.70 13.71
C GLU A 8 1.69 16.09 13.49
N SER A 9 2.58 15.64 14.39
CA SER A 9 4.03 15.87 14.28
C SER A 9 4.66 15.14 13.08
N PRO A 10 5.59 15.78 12.33
CA PRO A 10 6.14 15.24 11.10
C PRO A 10 6.98 13.98 11.28
N HIS A 11 7.03 13.17 10.22
CA HIS A 11 7.67 11.85 10.26
C HIS A 11 8.96 11.89 9.42
N LEU A 12 10.12 11.65 10.02
CA LEU A 12 11.47 11.57 9.41
C LEU A 12 11.98 12.83 8.65
N GLY A 13 11.12 13.70 8.09
CA GLY A 13 11.52 14.99 7.49
C GLY A 13 12.44 14.91 6.28
N LEU A 14 12.36 13.83 5.48
CA LEU A 14 13.30 13.55 4.38
C LEU A 14 12.97 14.27 3.08
N ILE A 15 11.76 14.82 2.94
CA ILE A 15 11.32 15.55 1.75
C ILE A 15 10.36 16.67 2.15
N ASP A 16 10.54 17.84 1.54
CA ASP A 16 9.76 19.05 1.84
C ASP A 16 8.41 19.00 1.11
N ILE A 17 7.46 18.28 1.71
CA ILE A 17 6.09 18.15 1.23
C ILE A 17 5.11 18.29 2.38
N GLU A 18 3.92 18.77 2.05
CA GLU A 18 2.77 18.81 2.93
C GLU A 18 1.80 17.70 2.54
N VAL A 19 1.40 16.88 3.52
CA VAL A 19 0.54 15.73 3.29
C VAL A 19 -0.71 15.79 4.18
N GLU A 20 -1.86 15.50 3.57
CA GLU A 20 -3.13 15.27 4.24
C GLU A 20 -3.43 13.78 4.30
N ARG A 21 -3.47 13.22 5.52
CA ARG A 21 -3.89 11.84 5.76
C ARG A 21 -5.41 11.78 5.61
N ASN A 22 -5.93 10.80 4.86
CA ASN A 22 -7.37 10.63 4.61
C ASN A 22 -8.04 11.81 3.85
N GLY A 23 -7.32 12.49 2.95
CA GLY A 23 -7.86 13.59 2.14
C GLY A 23 -8.89 13.20 1.07
N PHE A 24 -9.16 11.89 0.91
CA PHE A 24 -10.32 11.37 0.20
C PHE A 24 -11.32 10.95 1.29
N GLY A 25 -12.54 11.52 1.28
CA GLY A 25 -13.51 11.48 2.39
C GLY A 25 -13.93 10.10 2.92
N SER A 26 -15.00 10.07 3.73
CA SER A 26 -15.42 8.91 4.52
C SER A 26 -16.03 7.75 3.71
N GLN A 27 -15.38 7.31 2.64
CA GLN A 27 -15.52 5.97 2.09
C GLN A 27 -14.43 5.78 1.04
N LEU A 28 -13.58 4.78 1.30
CA LEU A 28 -13.08 3.85 0.30
C LEU A 28 -13.47 4.18 -1.15
N ASP A 29 -12.57 4.80 -1.89
CA ASP A 29 -12.42 4.43 -3.28
C ASP A 29 -10.96 4.07 -3.48
N SER A 30 -10.67 2.78 -3.30
CA SER A 30 -9.50 2.22 -3.97
C SER A 30 -9.79 2.31 -5.46
N PHE A 31 -9.05 3.14 -6.18
CA PHE A 31 -9.29 3.34 -7.61
C PHE A 31 -8.03 3.05 -8.41
N ALA A 32 -8.24 2.69 -9.68
CA ALA A 32 -7.18 2.50 -10.64
C ALA A 32 -7.41 3.42 -11.84
N ILE A 33 -6.34 4.04 -12.31
CA ILE A 33 -6.33 4.90 -13.50
C ILE A 33 -5.04 4.69 -14.29
N GLU A 34 -4.98 5.22 -15.49
CA GLU A 34 -3.74 5.36 -16.24
C GLU A 34 -3.33 6.83 -16.29
N ALA A 35 -2.03 7.11 -16.15
CA ALA A 35 -1.49 8.46 -16.23
C ALA A 35 -0.27 8.51 -17.16
N SER A 36 -0.19 9.55 -17.98
CA SER A 36 1.01 9.83 -18.78
C SER A 36 2.04 10.56 -17.93
N ILE A 37 3.22 9.96 -17.78
CA ILE A 37 4.36 10.56 -17.06
C ILE A 37 5.61 10.41 -17.95
N PRO A 38 5.85 11.36 -18.87
CA PRO A 38 6.91 11.24 -19.89
C PRO A 38 8.32 11.01 -19.33
N LYS A 39 8.60 11.50 -18.11
CA LYS A 39 9.89 11.29 -17.44
C LYS A 39 10.14 9.81 -17.08
N LEU A 40 9.08 9.01 -16.98
CA LEU A 40 9.15 7.62 -16.53
C LEU A 40 8.87 6.61 -17.65
N SER A 41 7.95 6.93 -18.57
CA SER A 41 7.49 6.03 -19.63
C SER A 41 6.95 6.81 -20.83
N PRO A 42 7.17 6.33 -22.08
CA PRO A 42 6.54 6.90 -23.26
C PRO A 42 5.04 6.58 -23.38
N THR A 43 4.57 5.53 -22.70
CA THR A 43 3.15 5.13 -22.67
C THR A 43 2.52 5.42 -21.30
N PRO A 44 1.18 5.57 -21.22
CA PRO A 44 0.47 5.67 -19.95
C PRO A 44 0.83 4.54 -18.98
N ILE A 45 0.90 4.88 -17.69
CA ILE A 45 1.26 3.98 -16.60
C ILE A 45 0.00 3.67 -15.79
N PRO A 46 -0.36 2.40 -15.55
CA PRO A 46 -1.42 2.06 -14.62
C PRO A 46 -1.01 2.40 -13.18
N LEU A 47 -1.91 3.02 -12.43
CA LEU A 47 -1.72 3.45 -11.04
C LEU A 47 -2.84 2.88 -10.19
N THR A 48 -2.52 2.39 -8.99
CA THR A 48 -3.50 1.84 -8.04
C THR A 48 -3.41 2.58 -6.71
N PHE A 49 -4.51 3.24 -6.32
CA PHE A 49 -4.61 3.99 -5.08
C PHE A 49 -5.42 3.17 -4.07
N ILE A 50 -4.93 3.03 -2.83
CA ILE A 50 -5.64 2.33 -1.75
C ILE A 50 -5.51 3.18 -0.50
N ARG A 51 -6.61 3.82 -0.09
CA ARG A 51 -6.63 4.74 1.07
C ARG A 51 -5.45 5.73 1.05
N ALA A 52 -5.18 6.26 -0.14
CA ALA A 52 -4.01 7.06 -0.42
C ALA A 52 -4.07 8.42 0.32
N PRO A 53 -2.97 8.90 0.90
CA PRO A 53 -2.88 10.28 1.36
C PRO A 53 -2.82 11.25 0.16
N LYS A 54 -3.18 12.52 0.37
CA LYS A 54 -3.00 13.58 -0.63
C LYS A 54 -1.73 14.38 -0.31
N ILE A 55 -0.86 14.57 -1.29
CA ILE A 55 0.20 15.59 -1.18
C ILE A 55 -0.41 16.91 -1.65
N LEU A 56 -0.47 17.90 -0.76
CA LEU A 56 -1.11 19.19 -1.03
C LEU A 56 -0.14 20.19 -1.68
N SER A 57 1.08 20.24 -1.17
CA SER A 57 2.10 21.18 -1.61
C SER A 57 3.51 20.57 -1.53
N VAL A 58 4.44 21.18 -2.27
CA VAL A 58 5.86 20.84 -2.26
C VAL A 58 6.67 22.10 -1.99
N GLY A 59 7.76 21.95 -1.24
CA GLY A 59 8.73 23.00 -0.97
C GLY A 59 9.81 23.11 -2.05
N GLU A 60 10.83 23.91 -1.76
CA GLU A 60 11.96 24.13 -2.66
C GLU A 60 12.78 22.85 -2.86
N GLY A 61 13.25 22.62 -4.10
CA GLY A 61 14.07 21.45 -4.44
C GLY A 61 13.28 20.13 -4.56
N VAL A 62 11.94 20.19 -4.60
CA VAL A 62 11.07 19.05 -4.86
C VAL A 62 10.37 19.22 -6.20
N ASP A 63 10.58 18.24 -7.09
CA ASP A 63 9.96 18.18 -8.41
C ASP A 63 8.65 17.38 -8.36
N VAL A 64 7.59 17.93 -8.93
CA VAL A 64 6.32 17.22 -9.10
C VAL A 64 6.39 16.34 -10.34
N LEU A 65 6.25 15.03 -10.17
CA LEU A 65 6.24 14.05 -11.26
C LEU A 65 4.84 13.81 -11.81
N LEU A 66 3.83 13.85 -10.95
CA LEU A 66 2.44 13.65 -11.33
C LEU A 66 1.51 14.46 -10.44
N ARG A 67 0.72 15.35 -11.07
CA ARG A 67 -0.41 16.06 -10.46
C ARG A 67 -1.72 15.47 -10.97
N MET A 68 -2.69 15.33 -10.07
CA MET A 68 -4.02 14.81 -10.37
C MET A 68 -5.06 15.70 -9.71
N GLY A 69 -5.77 16.49 -10.51
CA GLY A 69 -6.76 17.44 -9.99
C GLY A 69 -6.16 18.38 -8.94
N ASP A 70 -6.65 18.27 -7.71
CA ASP A 70 -6.29 19.08 -6.55
C ASP A 70 -5.05 18.57 -5.77
N PHE A 71 -4.53 17.37 -6.07
CA PHE A 71 -3.43 16.77 -5.30
C PHE A 71 -2.25 16.34 -6.18
N ILE A 72 -1.11 16.09 -5.52
CA ILE A 72 0.09 15.53 -6.13
C ILE A 72 0.15 14.04 -5.81
N ALA A 73 0.31 13.21 -6.84
CA ALA A 73 0.34 11.77 -6.73
C ALA A 73 1.76 11.20 -6.71
N ALA A 74 2.72 11.92 -7.32
CA ALA A 74 4.13 11.57 -7.25
C ALA A 74 5.01 12.83 -7.26
N ALA A 75 6.05 12.82 -6.43
CA ALA A 75 7.04 13.88 -6.33
C ALA A 75 8.42 13.29 -6.00
N GLU A 76 9.47 14.04 -6.26
CA GLU A 76 10.83 13.64 -5.93
C GLU A 76 11.72 14.80 -5.49
N SER A 77 12.75 14.47 -4.73
CA SER A 77 13.92 15.31 -4.48
C SER A 77 15.18 14.51 -4.87
N PRO A 78 16.40 15.06 -4.85
CA PRO A 78 17.59 14.30 -5.25
C PRO A 78 17.74 12.91 -4.60
N GLY A 79 17.39 12.79 -3.31
CA GLY A 79 17.52 11.54 -2.54
C GLY A 79 16.22 10.77 -2.30
N VAL A 80 15.05 11.30 -2.69
CA VAL A 80 13.75 10.71 -2.31
C VAL A 80 12.82 10.66 -3.52
N LEU A 81 12.11 9.55 -3.66
CA LEU A 81 10.96 9.41 -4.56
C LEU A 81 9.73 9.08 -3.70
N VAL A 82 8.63 9.79 -3.91
CA VAL A 82 7.38 9.58 -3.18
C VAL A 82 6.24 9.36 -4.16
N THR A 83 5.40 8.37 -3.86
CA THR A 83 4.13 8.10 -4.55
C THR A 83 3.01 7.97 -3.52
N THR A 84 1.80 8.40 -3.88
CA THR A 84 0.59 8.17 -3.05
C THR A 84 -0.19 6.91 -3.49
N PHE A 85 0.20 6.33 -4.62
CA PHE A 85 -0.29 5.05 -5.14
C PHE A 85 0.74 3.94 -4.93
N HIS A 86 0.32 2.72 -5.25
CA HIS A 86 1.04 1.47 -5.13
C HIS A 86 1.53 0.97 -6.50
N PRO A 87 2.70 1.41 -7.00
CA PRO A 87 3.23 0.93 -8.29
C PRO A 87 3.47 -0.58 -8.30
N GLU A 88 3.71 -1.20 -7.15
CA GLU A 88 3.94 -2.63 -6.96
C GLU A 88 2.69 -3.50 -7.22
N LEU A 89 1.50 -2.91 -7.15
CA LEU A 89 0.23 -3.59 -7.40
C LEU A 89 -0.19 -3.53 -8.87
N THR A 90 0.74 -3.15 -9.76
CA THR A 90 0.50 -3.01 -11.19
C THR A 90 1.55 -3.80 -11.97
N PRO A 91 1.28 -4.16 -13.23
CA PRO A 91 2.30 -4.79 -14.07
C PRO A 91 3.39 -3.81 -14.50
N SER A 92 3.31 -2.52 -14.15
CA SER A 92 4.25 -1.52 -14.63
C SER A 92 5.53 -1.45 -13.79
N LEU A 93 6.67 -1.68 -14.44
CA LEU A 93 8.01 -1.50 -13.86
C LEU A 93 8.55 -0.07 -14.03
N ALA A 94 7.79 0.86 -14.61
CA ALA A 94 8.27 2.22 -14.91
C ALA A 94 8.80 2.95 -13.65
N PHE A 95 8.01 2.98 -12.57
CA PHE A 95 8.43 3.58 -11.30
C PHE A 95 9.59 2.84 -10.64
N HIS A 96 9.60 1.51 -10.68
CA HIS A 96 10.68 0.69 -10.11
C HIS A 96 12.01 0.89 -10.85
N ARG A 97 11.99 0.92 -12.18
CA ARG A 97 13.16 1.21 -13.02
C ARG A 97 13.63 2.64 -12.81
N TYR A 98 12.72 3.60 -12.69
CA TYR A 98 13.04 4.99 -12.40
C TYR A 98 13.75 5.13 -11.04
N PHE A 99 13.20 4.49 -10.00
CA PHE A 99 13.83 4.45 -8.67
C PHE A 99 15.22 3.80 -8.71
N ALA A 100 15.36 2.65 -9.39
CA ALA A 100 16.65 1.97 -9.54
C ALA A 100 17.70 2.87 -10.21
N ARG A 101 17.33 3.60 -11.28
CA ARG A 101 18.21 4.59 -11.92
C ARG A 101 18.61 5.72 -10.97
N LYS A 102 17.67 6.21 -10.16
CA LYS A 102 17.94 7.22 -9.13
C LYS A 102 18.94 6.73 -8.08
N CYS A 103 18.95 5.43 -7.78
CA CYS A 103 19.95 4.77 -6.94
C CYS A 103 21.28 4.44 -7.67
N GLY A 104 21.46 4.87 -8.92
CA GLY A 104 22.66 4.60 -9.72
C GLY A 104 22.70 3.23 -10.40
N LEU A 105 21.60 2.47 -10.36
CA LEU A 105 21.50 1.17 -11.02
C LEU A 105 21.09 1.31 -12.50
N ARG A 106 21.46 0.33 -13.31
CA ARG A 106 21.06 0.24 -14.73
C ARG A 106 20.19 -1.00 -14.92
N PRO A 107 18.86 -0.92 -14.72
CA PRO A 107 17.97 -2.06 -14.93
C PRO A 107 17.97 -2.45 -16.42
N GLY A 108 18.11 -3.73 -16.72
CA GLY A 108 17.97 -4.28 -18.07
C GLY A 108 16.50 -4.49 -18.48
N GLY A 109 16.28 -4.70 -19.78
CA GLY A 109 14.97 -5.00 -20.38
C GLY A 109 14.45 -3.92 -21.33
N GLU A 110 13.48 -4.28 -22.18
CA GLU A 110 12.80 -3.32 -23.06
C GLU A 110 12.14 -2.19 -22.26
N GLU A 111 12.08 -1.02 -22.89
CA GLU A 111 11.49 0.22 -22.37
C GLU A 111 9.96 0.12 -22.21
N THR A 112 9.36 -1.00 -22.63
CA THR A 112 7.98 -1.36 -22.33
C THR A 112 7.79 -1.39 -20.82
N ALA A 113 6.90 -0.51 -20.36
CA ALA A 113 6.63 -0.33 -18.94
C ALA A 113 6.00 -1.58 -18.32
N ILE A 114 5.31 -2.41 -19.11
CA ILE A 114 4.46 -3.53 -18.64
C ILE A 114 5.24 -4.85 -18.63
N ASP A 115 5.29 -5.51 -17.49
CA ASP A 115 5.80 -6.87 -17.32
C ASP A 115 4.76 -7.90 -17.80
N PRO A 116 5.04 -8.65 -18.87
CA PRO A 116 4.10 -9.64 -19.42
C PRO A 116 3.89 -10.85 -18.50
N SER A 117 4.77 -11.07 -17.52
CA SER A 117 4.70 -12.19 -16.56
C SER A 117 3.91 -11.86 -15.29
N TRP A 118 3.36 -10.65 -15.21
CA TRP A 118 2.65 -10.18 -14.02
C TRP A 118 1.21 -10.72 -13.94
N ASP A 119 0.79 -11.07 -12.73
CA ASP A 119 -0.58 -11.40 -12.37
C ASP A 119 -1.02 -10.70 -11.06
N LYS A 120 -2.33 -10.74 -10.74
CA LYS A 120 -2.90 -10.07 -9.54
C LYS A 120 -2.36 -10.59 -8.21
N LYS A 121 -1.65 -11.71 -8.17
CA LYS A 121 -1.04 -12.29 -6.97
C LYS A 121 0.48 -12.15 -6.98
N SER A 122 1.06 -11.52 -8.01
CA SER A 122 2.51 -11.40 -8.16
C SER A 122 3.13 -10.58 -7.04
N TRP A 123 2.38 -9.65 -6.45
CA TRP A 123 2.77 -8.93 -5.23
C TRP A 123 2.91 -9.85 -3.99
N MET A 124 2.20 -10.99 -3.95
CA MET A 124 2.32 -12.00 -2.88
C MET A 124 3.43 -13.02 -3.13
N ARG A 125 4.08 -13.01 -4.29
CA ARG A 125 5.08 -14.04 -4.67
C ARG A 125 6.25 -14.14 -3.69
N LEU A 126 6.56 -13.06 -2.97
CA LEU A 126 7.64 -12.99 -1.97
C LEU A 126 7.12 -12.91 -0.52
N ALA A 127 5.80 -12.96 -0.30
CA ALA A 127 5.22 -13.02 1.03
C ALA A 127 5.47 -14.43 1.59
N ARG A 128 6.59 -14.63 2.30
CA ARG A 128 6.87 -15.89 2.99
C ARG A 128 5.76 -16.16 4.00
N ILE A 129 5.02 -17.24 3.78
CA ILE A 129 4.11 -17.85 4.75
C ILE A 129 5.01 -18.40 5.86
N THR A 130 5.00 -17.79 7.05
CA THR A 130 5.46 -18.46 8.26
C THR A 130 4.63 -19.75 8.40
N PRO A 131 5.23 -20.95 8.50
CA PRO A 131 4.45 -22.16 8.74
C PRO A 131 3.78 -22.01 10.10
N MET A 132 2.47 -21.73 10.11
CA MET A 132 1.70 -21.84 11.34
C MET A 132 1.45 -23.34 11.51
N GLU A 133 2.28 -23.97 12.34
CA GLU A 133 2.12 -25.35 12.75
C GLU A 133 0.69 -25.53 13.25
N ARG A 134 -0.11 -26.29 12.50
CA ARG A 134 -1.47 -26.65 12.93
C ARG A 134 -1.30 -27.48 14.21
N ARG A 135 -1.54 -26.86 15.36
CA ARG A 135 -1.90 -27.63 16.56
C ARG A 135 -3.18 -28.40 16.22
N SER A 136 -3.01 -29.69 16.01
CA SER A 136 -4.08 -30.66 15.83
C SER A 136 -5.11 -30.48 16.95
N ALA A 137 -6.36 -30.25 16.58
CA ALA A 137 -7.47 -30.34 17.53
C ALA A 137 -7.64 -31.82 17.91
N GLU A 138 -7.30 -32.19 19.14
CA GLU A 138 -7.70 -33.47 19.72
C GLU A 138 -9.24 -33.49 19.85
N PRO A 139 -9.92 -34.57 19.43
CA PRO A 139 -11.36 -34.66 19.56
C PRO A 139 -11.72 -34.96 21.02
N LEU A 140 -12.42 -34.00 21.65
CA LEU A 140 -12.93 -34.14 23.01
C LEU A 140 -14.19 -35.02 22.98
N ALA A 141 -13.99 -36.34 23.19
CA ALA A 141 -15.08 -37.27 23.38
C ALA A 141 -14.90 -38.07 24.69
N LYS A 142 -15.93 -37.91 25.55
CA LYS A 142 -16.43 -38.86 26.56
C LYS A 142 -15.85 -38.73 27.99
N ALA A 143 -16.67 -38.15 28.87
CA ALA A 143 -17.16 -38.82 30.08
C ALA A 143 -18.29 -38.00 30.72
N LEU A 144 -19.53 -38.47 30.58
CA LEU A 144 -20.61 -38.14 31.51
C LEU A 144 -20.37 -38.88 32.82
N PRO A 145 -20.72 -38.29 33.96
CA PRO A 145 -21.48 -39.04 34.96
C PRO A 145 -22.87 -38.43 35.12
N GLN A 146 -23.86 -39.32 35.07
CA GLN A 146 -25.16 -39.15 35.70
C GLN A 146 -24.95 -38.93 37.20
N GLU A 147 -25.74 -38.07 37.83
CA GLU A 147 -26.64 -38.41 38.96
C GLU A 147 -27.42 -37.16 39.35
N SER A 148 -28.74 -37.28 39.28
CA SER A 148 -29.73 -36.31 39.71
C SER A 148 -30.42 -36.91 40.93
N ASP A 149 -30.24 -36.30 42.10
CA ASP A 149 -31.10 -36.52 43.27
C ASP A 149 -31.05 -35.28 44.17
N HIS A 150 -32.15 -34.51 44.19
CA HIS A 150 -32.94 -34.25 45.40
C HIS A 150 -33.97 -33.14 45.13
N GLU A 151 -35.19 -33.59 44.85
CA GLU A 151 -36.41 -33.29 45.61
C GLU A 151 -36.34 -32.12 46.61
N THR A 152 -37.15 -31.08 46.39
CA THR A 152 -37.90 -30.42 47.47
C THR A 152 -39.24 -29.92 46.92
N SER A 153 -40.30 -30.52 47.44
CA SER A 153 -41.71 -30.20 47.26
C SER A 153 -42.13 -28.99 48.10
N GLU A 154 -43.13 -28.28 47.59
CA GLU A 154 -44.14 -27.45 48.28
C GLU A 154 -43.69 -26.17 49.02
N GLY A 155 -44.39 -25.03 48.93
CA GLY A 155 -45.75 -24.78 48.46
C GLY A 155 -46.77 -24.84 49.60
N ILE A 156 -47.06 -23.65 50.16
CA ILE A 156 -48.04 -23.29 51.21
C ILE A 156 -47.50 -23.31 52.64
#